data_AF-A0AAP3Q5D9-F1
#
_entry.id   AF-A0AAP3Q5D9-F1
#
_cell.length_a   1.000
_cell.length_b   1.000
_cell.length_c   1.000
_cell.angle_alpha   90.00
_cell.angle_beta   90.00
_cell.angle_gamma   90.00
#
_symmetry.space_group_name_H-M   'P 1'
#
loop_
_entity.id
_entity.type
_entity.pdbx_description
1 polymer ?
#
loop_
_entity_poly.entity_id
_entity_poly.type
_entity_poly.pdbx_seq_one_letter_code
_entity_poly.pdbx_strand_id
1 'polypeptide(L)'
;MSGNREYKSDVFSMLMQDKERALQLYNAMNGSSYDNPEDVEIVIHDGGISLSVRNDASFIVDARLSIYEHQSTVCPNMPVRSLIYFSVILSDMLSDKKKGTKSGKNIYGRRLVKIPTPHFVVFYNGEEEQPEVQELKLSDAFEKPTDEPNLELKCKVYNINDGKNKAIMESCGWLNDYMTFVNKVREYHADGAFDDLAIDIEKAIDYCIDNDILKEFLKTYRSEVTKSMQLNYEFDRQLELERADAIEEG
;
A
#
# COMPACT_ATOMS: atom_id res chain seq x y z
N MET A 1 8.79 14.02 -21.33
CA MET A 1 8.04 15.02 -20.53
C MET A 1 8.40 14.77 -19.08
N SER A 2 9.12 15.72 -18.47
CA SER A 2 9.46 15.70 -17.05
C SER A 2 8.20 16.01 -16.25
N GLY A 3 7.42 14.98 -15.95
CA GLY A 3 6.30 15.07 -15.02
C GLY A 3 6.85 15.38 -13.64
N ASN A 4 6.69 16.63 -13.20
CA ASN A 4 6.69 16.99 -11.79
C ASN A 4 5.62 16.14 -11.09
N ARG A 5 5.99 14.91 -10.70
CA ARG A 5 5.25 14.10 -9.75
C ARG A 5 5.59 14.64 -8.37
N GLU A 6 4.95 15.74 -7.99
CA GLU A 6 4.54 15.85 -6.59
C GLU A 6 3.63 14.65 -6.36
N TYR A 7 4.18 13.54 -5.84
CA TYR A 7 3.42 12.39 -5.40
C TYR A 7 2.52 12.90 -4.28
N LYS A 8 1.29 13.31 -4.62
CA LYS A 8 0.21 13.44 -3.65
C LYS A 8 0.08 12.07 -3.00
N SER A 9 0.41 12.00 -1.73
CA SER A 9 0.11 10.82 -0.94
C SER A 9 -1.38 10.54 -1.07
N ASP A 10 -1.73 9.36 -1.57
CA ASP A 10 -3.10 8.88 -1.48
C ASP A 10 -3.50 8.81 0.01
N VAL A 11 -4.80 8.79 0.29
CA VAL A 11 -5.32 8.84 1.68
C VAL A 11 -4.82 7.65 2.51
N PHE A 12 -4.65 6.47 1.90
CA PHE A 12 -4.11 5.29 2.57
C PHE A 12 -2.66 5.53 3.01
N SER A 13 -1.85 6.11 2.13
CA SER A 13 -0.47 6.48 2.39
C SER A 13 -0.34 7.57 3.45
N MET A 14 -1.29 8.52 3.50
CA MET A 14 -1.36 9.52 4.58
C MET A 14 -1.66 8.88 5.94
N LEU A 15 -2.59 7.91 5.99
CA LEU A 15 -2.91 7.18 7.22
C LEU A 15 -1.70 6.37 7.71
N MET A 16 -0.98 5.73 6.80
CA MET A 16 0.20 4.89 7.08
C MET A 16 1.45 5.67 7.53
N GLN A 17 1.46 7.00 7.46
CA GLN A 17 2.54 7.82 8.03
C GLN A 17 2.53 7.81 9.56
N ASP A 18 1.40 7.49 10.17
CA ASP A 18 1.27 7.33 11.60
C ASP A 18 1.85 5.97 12.04
N LYS A 19 2.82 6.00 12.97
CA LYS A 19 3.53 4.79 13.42
C LYS A 19 2.62 3.80 14.14
N GLU A 20 1.59 4.26 14.86
CA GLU A 20 0.64 3.38 15.54
C GLU A 20 -0.21 2.62 14.50
N ARG A 21 -0.72 3.33 13.49
CA ARG A 21 -1.47 2.73 12.38
C ARG A 21 -0.63 1.76 11.57
N ALA A 22 0.61 2.14 11.26
CA ALA A 22 1.58 1.30 10.57
C ALA A 22 1.88 0.01 11.35
N LEU A 23 2.08 0.10 12.67
CA LEU A 23 2.29 -1.06 13.54
C LEU A 23 1.05 -1.96 13.61
N GLN A 24 -0.14 -1.37 13.71
CA GLN A 24 -1.39 -2.12 13.74
C GLN A 24 -1.58 -2.93 12.46
N LEU A 25 -1.37 -2.32 11.28
CA LEU A 25 -1.45 -3.02 10.01
C LEU A 25 -0.36 -4.10 9.90
N TYR A 26 0.87 -3.79 10.30
CA TYR A 26 1.96 -4.76 10.32
C TYR A 26 1.59 -5.99 11.16
N ASN A 27 1.04 -5.78 12.36
CA ASN A 27 0.59 -6.85 13.24
C ASN A 27 -0.54 -7.69 12.62
N ALA A 28 -1.56 -7.03 12.07
CA ALA A 28 -2.67 -7.68 11.38
C ALA A 28 -2.19 -8.58 10.23
N MET A 29 -1.25 -8.09 9.41
CA MET A 29 -0.73 -8.82 8.26
C MET A 29 0.24 -9.95 8.63
N ASN A 30 0.99 -9.81 9.72
CA ASN A 30 2.04 -10.75 10.10
C ASN A 30 1.64 -11.73 11.21
N GLY A 31 0.46 -11.55 11.81
CA GLY A 31 0.03 -12.32 13.00
C GLY A 31 0.92 -12.05 14.21
N SER A 32 1.49 -10.85 14.31
CA SER A 32 2.34 -10.42 15.42
C SER A 32 1.57 -9.53 16.41
N SER A 33 2.20 -9.23 17.55
CA SER A 33 1.60 -8.44 18.63
C SER A 33 2.60 -7.43 19.21
N TYR A 34 3.31 -6.73 18.33
CA TYR A 34 4.21 -5.64 18.75
C TYR A 34 3.40 -4.46 19.30
N ASP A 35 3.86 -3.82 20.36
CA ASP A 35 3.15 -2.79 21.11
C ASP A 35 3.87 -1.44 21.16
N ASN A 36 5.12 -1.35 20.65
CA ASN A 36 5.89 -0.11 20.59
C ASN A 36 5.95 0.46 19.16
N PRO A 37 5.20 1.53 18.85
CA PRO A 37 5.24 2.20 17.54
C PRO A 37 6.64 2.70 17.17
N GLU A 38 7.50 3.01 18.13
CA GLU A 38 8.86 3.52 17.86
C GLU A 38 9.77 2.46 17.23
N ASP A 39 9.43 1.18 17.36
CA ASP A 39 10.13 0.07 16.70
C ASP A 39 9.87 0.03 15.18
N VAL A 40 8.88 0.78 14.69
CA VAL A 40 8.53 0.85 13.26
C VAL A 40 9.42 1.84 12.52
N GLU A 41 10.17 1.32 11.56
CA GLU A 41 10.80 2.11 10.51
C GLU A 41 9.89 2.14 9.27
N ILE A 42 9.38 3.33 8.95
CA ILE A 42 8.57 3.62 7.75
C ILE A 42 9.49 4.27 6.72
N VAL A 43 9.52 3.73 5.50
CA VAL A 43 10.15 4.41 4.36
C VAL A 43 9.14 4.46 3.21
N ILE A 44 8.82 5.68 2.78
CA ILE A 44 7.95 5.96 1.65
C ILE A 44 8.81 6.01 0.39
N HIS A 45 8.42 5.27 -0.64
CA HIS A 45 9.05 5.25 -1.96
C HIS A 45 8.04 5.67 -3.02
N ASP A 46 8.49 5.85 -4.26
CA ASP A 46 7.65 6.23 -5.41
C ASP A 46 6.60 5.14 -5.70
N GLY A 47 5.44 5.23 -5.04
CA GLY A 47 4.29 4.34 -5.22
C GLY A 47 4.08 3.24 -4.19
N GLY A 48 4.80 3.25 -3.05
CA GLY A 48 4.56 2.26 -2.00
C GLY A 48 5.20 2.61 -0.66
N ILE A 49 4.77 1.92 0.39
CA ILE A 49 5.25 2.10 1.76
C ILE A 49 5.96 0.83 2.21
N SER A 50 7.22 0.95 2.56
CA SER A 50 7.96 -0.14 3.20
C SER A 50 7.97 0.04 4.71
N LEU A 51 7.63 -1.03 5.41
CA LEU A 51 7.63 -1.14 6.85
C LEU A 51 8.60 -2.23 7.30
N SER A 52 9.44 -1.90 8.29
CA SER A 52 10.18 -2.88 9.06
C SER A 52 10.07 -2.60 10.54
N VAL A 53 9.81 -3.62 11.35
CA VAL A 53 9.77 -3.51 12.81
C VAL A 53 11.08 -4.05 13.38
N ARG A 54 11.75 -3.29 14.24
CA ARG A 54 12.96 -3.72 14.95
C ARG A 54 12.71 -3.70 16.45
N ASN A 55 12.65 -4.88 17.05
CA ASN A 55 12.56 -5.02 18.49
C ASN A 55 13.98 -5.17 19.07
N ASP A 56 14.45 -4.17 19.82
CA ASP A 56 15.77 -4.17 20.45
C ASP A 56 15.82 -4.97 21.79
N ALA A 57 14.67 -5.37 22.33
CA ALA A 57 14.57 -6.02 23.65
C ALA A 57 14.61 -7.56 23.61
N SER A 58 14.31 -8.17 22.46
CA SER A 58 14.37 -9.63 22.29
C SER A 58 15.50 -9.99 21.33
N PHE A 59 16.38 -10.91 21.72
CA PHE A 59 17.45 -11.46 20.86
C PHE A 59 16.93 -12.18 19.58
N ILE A 60 15.61 -12.14 19.33
CA ILE A 60 14.95 -12.59 18.12
C ILE A 60 14.67 -11.36 17.25
N VAL A 61 15.57 -11.11 16.30
CA VAL A 61 15.28 -10.17 15.22
C VAL A 61 14.34 -10.88 14.25
N ASP A 62 13.02 -10.78 14.44
CA ASP A 62 12.05 -11.09 13.37
C ASP A 62 12.16 -9.98 12.31
N ALA A 63 13.27 -10.01 11.56
CA ALA A 63 13.57 -9.05 10.51
C ALA A 63 12.69 -9.36 9.31
N ARG A 64 11.43 -8.94 9.35
CA ARG A 64 10.57 -8.90 8.16
C ARG A 64 10.59 -7.53 7.55
N LEU A 65 10.66 -7.49 6.23
CA LEU A 65 10.48 -6.27 5.45
C LEU A 65 9.16 -6.41 4.70
N SER A 66 8.13 -5.68 5.12
CA SER A 66 6.85 -5.67 4.41
C SER A 66 6.80 -4.45 3.50
N ILE A 67 6.48 -4.65 2.23
CA ILE A 67 6.24 -3.59 1.26
C ILE A 67 4.75 -3.63 0.94
N TYR A 68 4.06 -2.56 1.35
CA TYR A 68 2.64 -2.36 1.19
C TYR A 68 2.39 -1.34 0.07
N GLU A 69 1.46 -1.67 -0.82
CA GLU A 69 0.93 -0.73 -1.81
C GLU A 69 -0.60 -0.79 -1.78
N HIS A 70 -1.25 0.32 -2.09
CA HIS A 70 -2.70 0.42 -2.23
C HIS A 70 -3.05 0.71 -3.69
N GLN A 71 -4.10 0.06 -4.21
CA GLN A 71 -4.56 0.23 -5.57
C GLN A 71 -6.08 0.18 -5.67
N SER A 72 -6.65 1.15 -6.38
CA SER A 72 -8.05 1.21 -6.80
C SER A 72 -8.27 0.64 -8.20
N THR A 73 -7.20 0.38 -8.96
CA THR A 73 -7.26 -0.19 -10.30
C THR A 73 -6.38 -1.43 -10.40
N VAL A 74 -6.85 -2.51 -11.06
CA VAL A 74 -6.09 -3.77 -11.20
C VAL A 74 -4.78 -3.52 -11.93
N CYS A 75 -3.65 -3.93 -11.35
CA CYS A 75 -2.32 -3.77 -11.95
C CYS A 75 -1.55 -5.10 -11.95
N PRO A 76 -1.45 -5.81 -13.10
CA PRO A 76 -0.70 -7.07 -13.17
C PRO A 76 0.82 -6.86 -13.02
N ASN A 77 1.30 -5.62 -13.18
CA ASN A 77 2.73 -5.26 -13.12
C ASN A 77 3.28 -5.12 -11.69
N MET A 78 2.48 -5.46 -10.68
CA MET A 78 2.86 -5.32 -9.27
C MET A 78 4.11 -6.10 -8.84
N PRO A 79 4.32 -7.35 -9.30
CA PRO A 79 5.58 -8.05 -9.04
C PRO A 79 6.81 -7.33 -9.61
N VAL A 80 6.69 -6.71 -10.79
CA VAL A 80 7.78 -5.93 -11.40
C VAL A 80 8.09 -4.67 -10.58
N ARG A 81 7.06 -3.91 -10.20
CA ARG A 81 7.22 -2.72 -9.33
C ARG A 81 7.85 -3.08 -7.99
N SER A 82 7.36 -4.15 -7.38
CA SER A 82 7.85 -4.67 -6.10
C SER A 82 9.32 -5.08 -6.15
N LEU A 83 9.77 -5.69 -7.26
CA LEU A 83 11.18 -6.01 -7.47
C LEU A 83 12.06 -4.75 -7.51
N ILE A 84 11.60 -3.69 -8.18
CA ILE A 84 12.30 -2.40 -8.25
C ILE A 84 12.41 -1.79 -6.84
N TYR A 85 11.31 -1.71 -6.10
CA TYR A 85 11.30 -1.19 -4.73
C TYR A 85 12.23 -1.97 -3.82
N PHE A 86 12.12 -3.30 -3.85
CA PHE A 86 12.97 -4.16 -3.04
C PHE A 86 14.45 -3.99 -3.37
N SER A 87 14.80 -3.84 -4.64
CA SER A 87 16.19 -3.63 -5.06
C SER A 87 16.77 -2.33 -4.50
N VAL A 88 15.99 -1.25 -4.52
CA VAL A 88 16.38 0.04 -3.94
C VAL A 88 16.52 -0.07 -2.42
N ILE A 89 15.51 -0.60 -1.73
CA ILE A 89 15.51 -0.77 -0.27
C ILE A 89 16.68 -1.66 0.17
N LEU A 90 16.90 -2.78 -0.52
CA LEU A 90 17.98 -3.71 -0.22
C LEU A 90 19.34 -3.05 -0.42
N SER A 91 19.54 -2.32 -1.52
CA SER A 91 20.75 -1.54 -1.76
C SER A 91 21.01 -0.54 -0.63
N ASP A 92 19.98 0.20 -0.22
CA ASP A 92 20.06 1.15 0.89
C ASP A 92 20.42 0.47 2.22
N MET A 93 19.79 -0.67 2.53
CA MET A 93 20.05 -1.46 3.74
C MET A 93 21.47 -2.04 3.78
N LEU A 94 22.06 -2.34 2.62
CA LEU A 94 23.42 -2.85 2.50
C LEU A 94 24.45 -1.72 2.48
N SER A 95 24.06 -0.53 2.02
CA SER A 95 24.91 0.66 1.96
C SER A 95 25.09 1.29 3.34
N ASP A 96 26.35 1.49 3.73
CA ASP A 96 26.78 1.96 5.06
C ASP A 96 26.37 3.40 5.44
N LYS A 97 25.55 4.06 4.62
CA LYS A 97 25.45 5.53 4.61
C LYS A 97 24.58 6.14 5.71
N LYS A 98 23.65 5.37 6.30
CA LYS A 98 22.61 5.94 7.19
C LYS A 98 22.84 5.71 8.70
N LYS A 99 23.75 4.83 9.13
CA LYS A 99 23.76 4.35 10.54
C LYS A 99 24.94 4.74 11.42
N GLY A 100 25.97 5.42 10.91
CA GLY A 100 27.13 5.82 11.74
C GLY A 100 27.92 4.67 12.39
N THR A 101 27.49 3.42 12.19
CA THR A 101 28.16 2.19 12.61
C THR A 101 29.21 1.83 11.58
N LYS A 102 30.46 1.64 12.00
CA LYS A 102 31.65 1.43 11.14
C LYS A 102 31.70 0.09 10.38
N SER A 103 30.58 -0.55 10.05
CA SER A 103 30.63 -1.87 9.40
C SER A 103 29.40 -2.16 8.54
N GLY A 104 29.50 -1.78 7.28
CA GLY A 104 28.55 -2.13 6.24
C GLY A 104 28.59 -3.62 6.01
N LYS A 105 27.50 -4.14 5.47
CA LYS A 105 27.43 -5.55 5.11
C LYS A 105 28.33 -5.77 3.90
N ASN A 106 29.52 -6.34 4.12
CA ASN A 106 30.45 -6.68 3.05
C ASN A 106 29.91 -7.88 2.23
N ILE A 107 29.08 -7.59 1.23
CA ILE A 107 28.51 -8.58 0.30
C ILE A 107 29.55 -9.21 -0.63
N TYR A 108 30.74 -8.61 -0.77
CA TYR A 108 31.87 -9.16 -1.53
C TYR A 108 32.81 -10.01 -0.67
N GLY A 109 32.53 -10.12 0.64
CA GLY A 109 33.28 -10.92 1.58
C GLY A 109 32.92 -12.41 1.52
N ARG A 110 33.65 -13.22 2.27
CA ARG A 110 33.39 -14.68 2.36
C ARG A 110 32.22 -15.04 3.28
N ARG A 111 31.73 -14.10 4.09
CA ARG A 111 30.65 -14.34 5.05
C ARG A 111 29.30 -14.08 4.40
N LEU A 112 28.37 -15.03 4.56
CA LEU A 112 26.99 -14.85 4.14
C LEU A 112 26.36 -13.64 4.86
N VAL A 113 25.86 -12.70 4.08
CA VAL A 113 25.08 -11.56 4.57
C VAL A 113 23.61 -11.97 4.63
N LYS A 114 23.04 -12.01 5.84
CA LYS A 114 21.60 -12.23 6.03
C LYS A 114 20.83 -10.94 5.76
N ILE A 115 19.70 -11.07 5.08
CA ILE A 115 18.76 -9.98 4.78
C ILE A 115 17.38 -10.32 5.39
N PRO A 116 16.54 -9.31 5.67
CA PRO A 116 15.16 -9.54 6.12
C PRO A 116 14.37 -10.40 5.13
N THR A 117 13.43 -11.20 5.64
CA THR A 117 12.46 -11.91 4.79
C THR A 117 11.46 -10.88 4.22
N PRO A 118 11.33 -10.72 2.90
CA PRO A 118 10.42 -9.75 2.32
C PRO A 118 8.99 -10.29 2.21
N HIS A 119 8.01 -9.42 2.44
CA HIS A 119 6.60 -9.65 2.13
C HIS A 119 6.10 -8.54 1.21
N PHE A 120 5.47 -8.92 0.10
CA PHE A 120 4.92 -7.99 -0.88
C PHE A 120 3.40 -8.08 -0.85
N VAL A 121 2.77 -7.00 -0.42
CA VAL A 121 1.34 -6.96 -0.14
C VAL A 121 0.73 -5.77 -0.87
N VAL A 122 -0.37 -6.04 -1.56
CA VAL A 122 -1.16 -5.02 -2.24
C VAL A 122 -2.56 -5.03 -1.65
N PHE A 123 -3.07 -3.87 -1.25
CA PHE A 123 -4.46 -3.69 -0.85
C PHE A 123 -5.25 -3.19 -2.03
N TYR A 124 -6.22 -3.99 -2.48
CA TYR A 124 -7.09 -3.65 -3.60
C TYR A 124 -8.45 -3.20 -3.08
N ASN A 125 -8.90 -2.03 -3.52
CA ASN A 125 -10.25 -1.55 -3.21
C ASN A 125 -11.03 -1.08 -4.43
N GLY A 126 -10.64 -1.43 -5.66
CA GLY A 126 -11.32 -0.98 -6.87
C GLY A 126 -12.74 -1.52 -7.07
N GLU A 127 -13.41 -1.02 -8.11
CA GLU A 127 -14.79 -1.42 -8.46
C GLU A 127 -14.87 -2.72 -9.28
N GLU A 128 -13.78 -3.11 -9.96
CA GLU A 128 -13.71 -4.38 -10.69
C GLU A 128 -13.80 -5.57 -9.71
N GLU A 129 -14.65 -6.55 -10.03
CA GLU A 129 -14.79 -7.76 -9.21
C GLU A 129 -13.48 -8.56 -9.19
N GLN A 130 -12.94 -8.76 -7.99
CA GLN A 130 -11.68 -9.48 -7.77
C GLN A 130 -11.81 -10.54 -6.67
N PRO A 131 -11.02 -11.62 -6.72
CA PRO A 131 -10.96 -12.62 -5.66
C PRO A 131 -10.68 -11.99 -4.28
N GLU A 132 -11.07 -12.67 -3.21
CA GLU A 132 -10.76 -12.21 -1.84
C GLU A 132 -9.24 -12.08 -1.64
N VAL A 133 -8.47 -13.06 -2.10
CA VAL A 133 -7.00 -13.01 -2.15
C VAL A 133 -6.55 -13.55 -3.50
N GLN A 134 -5.56 -12.89 -4.11
CA GLN A 134 -4.89 -13.37 -5.32
C GLN A 134 -3.36 -13.25 -5.17
N GLU A 135 -2.63 -14.12 -5.87
CA GLU A 135 -1.16 -14.09 -5.94
C GLU A 135 -0.75 -13.70 -7.36
N LEU A 136 0.00 -12.60 -7.49
CA LEU A 136 0.63 -12.19 -8.75
C LEU A 136 2.08 -12.65 -8.74
N LYS A 137 2.58 -13.18 -9.86
CA LYS A 137 3.95 -13.69 -9.97
C LYS A 137 4.76 -12.86 -10.94
N LEU A 138 6.04 -12.72 -10.67
CA LEU A 138 6.95 -12.03 -11.58
C LEU A 138 7.11 -12.80 -12.89
N SER A 139 7.06 -14.12 -12.83
CA SER A 139 7.17 -14.99 -14.01
C SER A 139 6.08 -14.73 -15.05
N ASP A 140 4.90 -14.23 -14.63
CA ASP A 140 3.79 -13.93 -15.55
C ASP A 140 4.12 -12.76 -16.49
N ALA A 141 5.10 -11.92 -16.13
CA ALA A 141 5.58 -10.82 -16.95
C ALA A 141 6.75 -11.21 -17.88
N PHE A 142 7.23 -12.46 -17.87
CA PHE A 142 8.36 -12.87 -18.70
C PHE A 142 7.92 -13.09 -20.15
N GLU A 143 8.67 -12.54 -21.12
CA GLU A 143 8.42 -12.74 -22.56
C GLU A 143 8.42 -14.22 -22.98
N LYS A 144 9.20 -15.04 -22.27
CA LYS A 144 9.26 -16.49 -22.48
C LYS A 144 8.72 -17.20 -21.24
N PRO A 145 7.58 -17.90 -21.35
CA PRO A 145 7.04 -18.69 -20.25
C PRO A 145 8.03 -19.75 -19.76
N THR A 146 8.03 -19.99 -18.45
CA THR A 146 8.86 -21.01 -17.80
C THR A 146 8.14 -21.58 -16.59
N ASP A 147 8.16 -22.90 -16.44
CA ASP A 147 7.58 -23.58 -15.28
C ASP A 147 8.49 -23.50 -14.05
N GLU A 148 9.79 -23.30 -14.26
CA GLU A 148 10.82 -23.19 -13.21
C GLU A 148 11.57 -21.85 -13.34
N PRO A 149 10.97 -20.73 -12.91
CA PRO A 149 11.64 -19.43 -12.95
C PRO A 149 12.81 -19.38 -11.97
N ASN A 150 13.98 -18.98 -12.46
CA ASN A 150 15.17 -18.75 -11.60
C ASN A 150 15.06 -17.48 -10.74
N LEU A 151 14.15 -16.57 -11.09
CA LEU A 151 13.79 -15.39 -10.31
C LEU A 151 12.27 -15.36 -10.19
N GLU A 152 11.77 -15.50 -8.98
CA GLU A 152 10.34 -15.45 -8.69
C GLU A 152 10.08 -14.54 -7.50
N LEU A 153 9.24 -13.53 -7.73
CA LEU A 153 8.73 -12.63 -6.69
C LEU A 153 7.22 -12.72 -6.74
N LYS A 154 6.62 -12.96 -5.58
CA LYS A 154 5.18 -13.14 -5.43
C LYS A 154 4.59 -11.98 -4.63
N CYS A 155 3.58 -11.33 -5.20
CA CYS A 155 2.79 -10.33 -4.50
C CYS A 155 1.46 -10.94 -4.10
N LYS A 156 1.05 -10.77 -2.84
CA LYS A 156 -0.31 -11.09 -2.40
C LYS A 156 -1.17 -9.84 -2.48
N VAL A 157 -2.24 -9.91 -3.25
CA VAL A 157 -3.24 -8.85 -3.30
C VAL A 157 -4.42 -9.26 -2.43
N TYR A 158 -4.78 -8.40 -1.48
CA TYR A 158 -5.92 -8.56 -0.59
C TYR A 158 -7.01 -7.58 -1.02
N ASN A 159 -8.16 -8.12 -1.41
CA ASN A 159 -9.34 -7.30 -1.70
C ASN A 159 -9.95 -6.84 -0.36
N ILE A 160 -9.91 -5.53 -0.11
CA ILE A 160 -10.42 -4.92 1.13
C ILE A 160 -11.79 -4.29 0.95
N ASN A 161 -12.47 -4.53 -0.18
CA ASN A 161 -13.87 -4.15 -0.37
C ASN A 161 -14.80 -4.90 0.60
N ASP A 162 -16.00 -4.35 0.77
CA ASP A 162 -16.98 -4.85 1.74
C ASP A 162 -17.25 -6.36 1.59
N GLY A 163 -17.25 -7.05 2.72
CA GLY A 163 -17.49 -8.49 2.79
C GLY A 163 -16.27 -9.37 2.51
N LYS A 164 -15.11 -8.82 2.13
CA LYS A 164 -13.85 -9.54 1.88
C LYS A 164 -12.87 -9.36 3.04
N ASN A 165 -11.97 -10.34 3.24
CA ASN A 165 -10.85 -10.31 4.20
C ASN A 165 -11.23 -9.88 5.62
N LYS A 166 -12.39 -10.33 6.11
CA LYS A 166 -12.98 -9.87 7.39
C LYS A 166 -12.01 -9.91 8.57
N ALA A 167 -11.18 -10.96 8.67
CA ALA A 167 -10.19 -11.07 9.74
C ALA A 167 -9.14 -9.94 9.74
N ILE A 168 -8.72 -9.48 8.55
CA ILE A 168 -7.80 -8.34 8.43
C ILE A 168 -8.51 -7.04 8.80
N MET A 169 -9.75 -6.88 8.32
CA MET A 169 -10.57 -5.69 8.60
C MET A 169 -10.90 -5.56 10.09
N GLU A 170 -11.21 -6.67 10.76
CA GLU A 170 -11.50 -6.72 12.20
C GLU A 170 -10.25 -6.52 13.07
N SER A 171 -9.07 -6.96 12.60
CA SER A 171 -7.82 -6.79 13.35
C SER A 171 -7.16 -5.42 13.15
N CYS A 172 -7.54 -4.67 12.10
CA CYS A 172 -7.01 -3.35 11.78
C CYS A 172 -8.14 -2.32 11.67
N GLY A 173 -8.54 -1.74 12.81
CA GLY A 173 -9.71 -0.84 12.89
C GLY A 173 -9.65 0.34 11.93
N TRP A 174 -8.49 1.02 11.82
CA TRP A 174 -8.37 2.16 10.91
C TRP A 174 -8.51 1.76 9.43
N LEU A 175 -8.12 0.54 9.05
CA LEU A 175 -8.28 0.03 7.68
C LEU A 175 -9.75 -0.17 7.34
N ASN A 176 -10.53 -0.66 8.32
CA ASN A 176 -11.98 -0.76 8.21
C ASN A 176 -12.65 0.62 8.12
N ASP A 177 -12.22 1.58 8.95
CA ASP A 177 -12.73 2.95 8.88
C ASP A 177 -12.39 3.63 7.55
N TYR A 178 -11.17 3.41 7.04
CA TYR A 178 -10.74 3.88 5.72
C TYR A 178 -11.65 3.34 4.61
N MET A 179 -11.96 2.04 4.62
CA MET A 179 -12.86 1.46 3.64
C MET A 179 -14.30 1.97 3.79
N THR A 180 -14.75 2.22 5.02
CA THR A 180 -16.06 2.84 5.24
C THR A 180 -16.12 4.25 4.65
N PHE A 181 -15.06 5.05 4.79
CA PHE A 181 -14.95 6.37 4.16
C PHE A 181 -14.99 6.26 2.63
N VAL A 182 -14.17 5.39 2.04
CA VAL A 182 -14.14 5.17 0.58
C VAL A 182 -15.53 4.78 0.05
N ASN A 183 -16.21 3.86 0.72
CA ASN A 183 -17.55 3.42 0.31
C ASN A 183 -18.59 4.53 0.44
N LYS A 184 -18.47 5.43 1.43
CA LYS A 184 -19.35 6.60 1.54
C LYS A 184 -19.14 7.62 0.43
N VAL A 185 -17.89 7.81 -0.02
CA VAL A 185 -17.62 8.62 -1.21
C VAL A 185 -18.30 8.01 -2.44
N ARG A 186 -18.19 6.69 -2.63
CA ARG A 186 -18.85 5.97 -3.73
C ARG A 186 -20.37 6.09 -3.70
N GLU A 187 -20.98 5.86 -2.53
CA GLU A 187 -22.43 5.97 -2.33
C GLU A 187 -22.95 7.35 -2.73
N TYR A 188 -22.33 8.42 -2.20
CA TYR A 188 -22.76 9.78 -2.53
C TYR A 188 -22.50 10.16 -3.98
N HIS A 189 -21.43 9.65 -4.58
CA HIS A 189 -21.13 9.92 -5.98
C HIS A 189 -22.08 9.19 -6.94
N ALA A 190 -22.50 7.96 -6.61
CA ALA A 190 -23.44 7.17 -7.41
C ALA A 190 -24.86 7.75 -7.44
N ASP A 191 -25.27 8.41 -6.35
CA ASP A 191 -26.61 9.00 -6.18
C ASP A 191 -26.75 10.43 -6.78
N GLY A 192 -25.65 11.02 -7.28
CA GLY A 192 -25.58 12.40 -7.74
C GLY A 192 -25.72 12.60 -9.26
N ALA A 193 -26.24 13.76 -9.67
CA ALA A 193 -25.98 14.27 -11.01
C ALA A 193 -24.49 14.66 -11.08
N PHE A 194 -23.72 13.92 -11.87
CA PHE A 194 -22.27 13.94 -12.23
C PHE A 194 -21.34 15.16 -11.97
N ASP A 195 -21.79 16.29 -11.42
CA ASP A 195 -21.08 17.58 -11.52
C ASP A 195 -20.40 18.08 -10.24
N ASP A 196 -20.37 17.35 -9.11
CA ASP A 196 -19.54 17.80 -7.98
C ASP A 196 -18.99 16.70 -7.04
N LEU A 197 -18.01 15.93 -7.52
CA LEU A 197 -17.22 14.98 -6.73
C LEU A 197 -16.64 15.61 -5.44
N ALA A 198 -16.31 16.91 -5.46
CA ALA A 198 -15.80 17.60 -4.28
C ALA A 198 -16.84 17.61 -3.16
N ILE A 199 -18.09 17.99 -3.50
CA ILE A 199 -19.21 18.01 -2.57
C ILE A 199 -19.47 16.62 -2.00
N ASP A 200 -19.41 15.57 -2.82
CA ASP A 200 -19.67 14.20 -2.37
C ASP A 200 -18.58 13.69 -1.42
N ILE A 201 -17.32 14.04 -1.68
CA ILE A 201 -16.23 13.76 -0.75
C ILE A 201 -16.42 14.52 0.57
N GLU A 202 -16.75 15.81 0.53
CA GLU A 202 -16.99 16.62 1.73
C GLU A 202 -18.16 16.07 2.57
N LYS A 203 -19.25 15.64 1.93
CA LYS A 203 -20.36 14.95 2.60
C LYS A 203 -19.91 13.63 3.24
N ALA A 204 -19.08 12.85 2.56
CA ALA A 204 -18.54 11.60 3.11
C ALA A 204 -17.65 11.87 4.33
N ILE A 205 -16.85 12.94 4.29
CA ILE A 205 -16.04 13.38 5.42
C ILE A 205 -16.94 13.76 6.61
N ASP A 206 -17.98 14.57 6.39
CA ASP A 206 -18.91 14.97 7.45
C ASP A 206 -19.58 13.77 8.10
N TYR A 207 -20.10 12.85 7.28
CA TYR A 207 -20.67 11.59 7.78
C TYR A 207 -19.67 10.81 8.65
N CYS A 208 -18.43 10.68 8.19
CA CYS A 208 -17.40 9.93 8.93
C CYS A 208 -17.06 10.61 10.27
N ILE A 209 -16.92 11.94 10.28
CA ILE A 209 -16.67 12.71 11.51
C ILE A 209 -17.81 12.56 12.52
N ASP A 210 -19.07 12.60 12.06
CA ASP A 210 -20.26 12.47 12.90
C ASP A 210 -20.43 11.06 13.47
N ASN A 211 -19.92 10.04 12.78
CA ASN A 211 -19.98 8.63 13.19
C ASN A 211 -18.68 8.09 13.80
N ASP A 212 -17.73 8.97 14.14
CA ASP A 212 -16.44 8.63 14.77
C ASP A 212 -15.48 7.78 13.91
N ILE A 213 -15.65 7.82 12.59
CA ILE A 213 -14.86 7.07 11.60
C ILE A 213 -13.70 7.94 11.11
N LEU A 214 -12.45 7.55 11.36
CA LEU A 214 -11.24 8.34 11.07
C LEU A 214 -11.33 9.81 11.52
N LYS A 215 -12.16 10.13 12.52
CA LYS A 215 -12.65 11.48 12.80
C LYS A 215 -11.56 12.52 12.98
N GLU A 216 -10.58 12.24 13.85
CA GLU A 216 -9.51 13.21 14.11
C GLU A 216 -8.59 13.37 12.89
N PHE A 217 -8.33 12.29 12.15
CA PHE A 217 -7.58 12.37 10.88
C PHE A 217 -8.32 13.22 9.85
N LEU A 218 -9.61 12.96 9.64
CA LEU A 218 -10.42 13.68 8.64
C LEU A 218 -10.66 15.15 9.02
N LYS A 219 -10.76 15.48 10.31
CA LYS A 219 -10.80 16.88 10.77
C LYS A 219 -9.49 17.61 10.47
N THR A 220 -8.35 16.96 10.75
CA THR A 220 -7.03 17.58 10.59
C THR A 220 -6.63 17.73 9.13
N TYR A 221 -6.88 16.72 8.30
CA TYR A 221 -6.40 16.63 6.92
C TYR A 221 -7.50 16.79 5.87
N ARG A 222 -8.61 17.45 6.23
CA ARG A 222 -9.81 17.56 5.38
C ARG A 222 -9.49 18.00 3.95
N SER A 223 -8.79 19.13 3.82
CA SER A 223 -8.44 19.73 2.52
C SER A 223 -7.55 18.82 1.68
N GLU A 224 -6.54 18.21 2.31
CA GLU A 224 -5.60 17.29 1.69
C GLU A 224 -6.29 16.01 1.23
N VAL A 225 -7.18 15.45 2.06
CA VAL A 225 -7.98 14.26 1.75
C VAL A 225 -8.90 14.54 0.57
N THR A 226 -9.66 15.65 0.58
CA THR A 226 -10.52 16.03 -0.55
C THR A 226 -9.72 16.17 -1.84
N LYS A 227 -8.63 16.94 -1.80
CA LYS A 227 -7.75 17.17 -2.96
C LYS A 227 -7.04 15.91 -3.45
N SER A 228 -6.75 14.94 -2.57
CA SER A 228 -6.12 13.66 -2.90
C SER A 228 -7.13 12.72 -3.55
N MET A 229 -8.30 12.55 -2.93
CA MET A 229 -9.39 11.71 -3.44
C MET A 229 -9.87 12.16 -4.82
N GLN A 230 -10.07 13.46 -5.04
CA GLN A 230 -10.49 14.00 -6.35
C GLN A 230 -9.53 13.59 -7.47
N LEU A 231 -8.22 13.76 -7.26
CA LEU A 231 -7.25 13.39 -8.28
C LEU A 231 -7.18 11.88 -8.51
N ASN A 232 -7.27 11.09 -7.44
CA ASN A 232 -7.23 9.63 -7.59
C ASN A 232 -8.43 9.16 -8.43
N TYR A 233 -9.63 9.68 -8.16
CA TYR A 233 -10.82 9.39 -8.97
C TYR A 233 -10.67 9.82 -10.43
N GLU A 234 -10.18 11.04 -10.70
CA GLU A 234 -9.93 11.51 -12.07
C GLU A 234 -8.91 10.62 -12.80
N PHE A 235 -7.85 10.21 -12.11
CA PHE A 235 -6.79 9.37 -12.66
C PHE A 235 -7.27 7.94 -12.92
N ASP A 236 -7.99 7.32 -11.98
CA ASP A 236 -8.56 5.99 -12.14
C ASP A 236 -9.53 5.96 -13.32
N ARG A 237 -10.42 6.95 -13.42
CA ARG A 237 -11.35 7.08 -14.55
C ARG A 237 -10.62 7.23 -15.89
N GLN A 238 -9.55 8.01 -15.94
CA GLN A 238 -8.75 8.13 -17.17
C GLN A 238 -8.13 6.78 -17.54
N LEU A 239 -7.57 6.06 -16.56
CA LEU A 239 -6.94 4.76 -16.79
C LEU A 239 -7.95 3.70 -17.25
N GLU A 240 -9.18 3.74 -16.73
CA GLU A 240 -10.28 2.89 -17.18
C GLU A 240 -10.65 3.17 -18.65
N LEU A 241 -10.75 4.44 -19.04
CA LEU A 241 -11.02 4.81 -20.43
C LEU A 241 -9.91 4.32 -21.38
N GLU A 242 -8.65 4.54 -21.02
CA GLU A 242 -7.50 4.07 -21.81
C GLU A 242 -7.50 2.53 -21.98
N ARG A 243 -7.94 1.79 -20.97
CA ARG A 243 -8.07 0.33 -21.04
C ARG A 243 -9.23 -0.11 -21.91
N ALA A 244 -10.38 0.56 -21.81
CA ALA A 244 -11.53 0.28 -22.65
C ALA A 244 -11.18 0.48 -24.14
N ASP A 245 -10.53 1.59 -24.47
CA ASP A 245 -10.05 1.88 -25.83
C ASP A 245 -9.07 0.79 -26.33
N ALA A 246 -8.12 0.36 -25.47
CA ALA A 246 -7.15 -0.69 -25.83
C ALA A 246 -7.78 -2.07 -26.08
N ILE A 247 -8.93 -2.37 -25.46
CA ILE A 247 -9.70 -3.59 -25.70
C ILE A 247 -10.50 -3.49 -27.01
N GLU A 248 -11.00 -2.31 -27.35
CA GLU A 248 -11.75 -2.10 -28.61
C GLU A 248 -10.85 -2.11 -29.87
N GLU A 249 -9.57 -1.73 -29.73
CA GLU A 249 -8.59 -1.69 -30.82
C GLU A 249 -7.84 -3.02 -31.07
N GLY A 250 -8.00 -4.04 -30.21
CA GLY A 250 -7.29 -5.33 -30.25
C GLY A 250 -8.14 -6.52 -30.71
#